data_AF-A0A0G1CMH1-F1
#
_entry.id   AF-A0A0G1CMH1-F1
#
_cell.length_a   1.000
_cell.length_b   1.000
_cell.length_c   1.000
_cell.angle_alpha   90.00
_cell.angle_beta   90.00
_cell.angle_gamma   90.00
#
_symmetry.space_group_name_H-M   'P 1'
#
loop_
_entity.id
_entity.type
_entity.pdbx_description
1 polymer ?
#
loop_
_entity_poly.entity_id
_entity_poly.type
_entity_poly.pdbx_seq_one_letter_code
_entity_poly.pdbx_strand_id
1 'polypeptide(L)'
;MSKAREFIKIILRKYQTGFTLVEILIVIGILGVLSTVGFTFDLETIKQALEVYKSDKGTYIYAVTDTWQNILSPYLSNVPEDPQNTTNGFYYNYVSLGCTGPGPDYSPCARFRLWARLENPPPINPADCPLPETVQCGSNASDTCNYCIHQP
;
A
#
# COMPACT_ATOMS: atom_id res chain seq x y z
N MET A 1 -1.00 52.62 39.03
CA MET A 1 -0.64 51.95 37.74
C MET A 1 0.75 51.29 37.77
N SER A 2 1.22 50.72 38.89
CA SER A 2 2.59 50.15 38.98
C SER A 2 2.63 48.61 39.01
N LYS A 3 1.60 47.94 39.57
CA LYS A 3 1.58 46.47 39.73
C LYS A 3 1.40 45.67 38.42
N ALA A 4 0.79 46.23 37.38
CA ALA A 4 0.54 45.51 36.13
C ALA A 4 1.82 45.25 35.31
N ARG A 5 2.83 46.11 35.45
CA ARG A 5 4.11 45.97 34.73
C ARG A 5 5.01 44.88 35.30
N GLU A 6 4.89 44.56 36.60
CA GLU A 6 5.62 43.44 37.20
C GLU A 6 4.97 42.08 36.94
N PHE A 7 3.63 42.01 36.92
CA PHE A 7 2.94 40.75 36.59
C PHE A 7 3.25 40.24 35.17
N ILE A 8 3.40 41.13 34.19
CA ILE A 8 3.76 40.77 32.81
C ILE A 8 5.20 40.22 32.73
N LYS A 9 6.12 40.75 33.56
CA LYS A 9 7.51 40.30 33.64
C LYS A 9 7.65 38.87 34.17
N ILE A 10 6.72 38.45 35.03
CA ILE A 10 6.70 37.10 35.62
C ILE A 10 6.21 36.05 34.61
N ILE A 11 5.20 36.38 33.80
CA ILE A 11 4.62 35.45 32.81
C ILE A 11 5.61 35.18 31.65
N LEU A 12 6.41 36.17 31.24
CA LEU A 12 7.39 36.03 30.16
C LEU A 12 8.70 35.33 30.55
N ARG A 13 8.89 34.99 31.84
CA ARG A 13 10.16 34.40 32.34
C ARG A 13 10.18 32.86 32.37
N LYS A 14 9.09 32.19 32.04
CA LYS A 14 8.93 30.72 32.18
C LYS A 14 8.93 29.92 30.87
N TYR A 15 9.45 30.48 29.77
CA TYR A 15 9.52 29.78 28.48
C TYR A 15 10.93 29.79 27.88
N GLN A 16 11.91 29.35 28.68
CA GLN A 16 13.23 28.97 28.14
C GLN A 16 13.64 27.59 28.64
N THR A 17 12.82 26.59 28.33
CA THR A 17 13.30 25.22 28.15
C THR A 17 13.61 25.07 26.66
N GLY A 18 14.83 25.45 26.27
CA GLY A 18 15.29 25.30 24.90
C GLY A 18 15.46 23.83 24.53
N PHE A 19 15.11 23.47 23.30
CA PHE A 19 15.44 22.18 22.71
C PHE A 19 16.95 22.06 22.53
N THR A 20 17.51 20.87 22.73
CA THR A 20 18.94 20.67 22.49
C THR A 20 19.22 20.59 20.98
N LEU A 21 20.41 21.03 20.55
CA LEU A 21 20.83 20.96 19.13
C LEU A 21 20.82 19.51 18.62
N VAL A 22 21.15 18.56 19.50
CA VAL A 22 21.10 17.12 19.23
C VAL A 22 19.66 16.63 19.01
N GLU A 23 18.70 17.16 19.77
CA GLU A 23 17.28 16.81 19.63
C GLU A 23 16.75 17.18 18.24
N ILE A 24 17.06 18.39 17.79
CA ILE A 24 16.68 18.84 16.46
C ILE A 24 17.39 18.03 15.37
N LEU A 25 18.66 17.67 15.57
CA LEU A 25 19.43 16.84 14.64
C LEU A 25 18.83 15.43 14.49
N ILE A 26 18.42 14.81 15.59
CA ILE A 26 17.79 13.49 15.57
C ILE A 26 16.42 13.57 14.88
N VAL A 27 15.63 14.61 15.18
CA VAL A 27 14.29 14.77 14.60
C VAL A 27 14.36 14.94 13.08
N ILE A 28 15.22 15.82 12.56
CA ILE A 28 15.36 15.97 11.10
C ILE A 28 15.94 14.71 10.45
N GLY A 29 16.78 13.96 11.15
CA GLY A 29 17.29 12.67 10.70
C GLY A 29 16.17 11.64 10.55
N ILE A 30 15.32 11.50 11.58
CA ILE A 30 14.17 10.57 11.54
C ILE A 30 13.16 11.02 10.47
N LEU A 31 12.83 12.31 10.39
CA LEU A 31 11.89 12.83 9.40
C LEU A 31 12.40 12.63 7.96
N GLY A 32 13.71 12.82 7.72
CA GLY A 32 14.32 12.59 6.40
C GLY A 32 14.33 11.12 5.99
N VAL A 33 14.55 10.20 6.94
CA VAL A 33 14.43 8.77 6.66
C VAL A 33 12.98 8.41 6.35
N LEU A 34 12.04 8.83 7.19
CA LEU A 34 10.61 8.53 7.02
C LEU A 34 10.01 9.12 5.73
N SER A 35 10.51 10.25 5.23
CA SER A 35 10.00 10.84 3.99
C SER A 35 10.29 10.01 2.75
N THR A 36 11.35 9.21 2.75
CA THR A 36 11.76 8.44 1.55
C THR A 36 11.01 7.13 1.38
N VAL A 37 10.38 6.61 2.44
CA VAL A 37 9.85 5.24 2.43
C VAL A 37 8.42 5.16 1.86
N GLY A 38 7.69 6.28 1.74
CA GLY A 38 6.22 6.28 1.69
C GLY A 38 5.45 5.83 0.43
N PHE A 39 6.06 5.38 -0.67
CA PHE A 39 5.34 5.34 -1.96
C PHE A 39 5.11 3.95 -2.60
N THR A 40 5.69 2.86 -2.06
CA THR A 40 5.47 1.50 -2.61
C THR A 40 4.97 0.49 -1.57
N PHE A 41 4.48 0.97 -0.42
CA PHE A 41 4.08 0.09 0.68
C PHE A 41 2.80 -0.70 0.41
N ASP A 42 1.85 -0.15 -0.34
CA ASP A 42 0.50 -0.73 -0.42
C ASP A 42 0.51 -2.13 -1.07
N LEU A 43 1.19 -2.25 -2.21
CA LEU A 43 1.28 -3.53 -2.93
C LEU A 43 2.08 -4.59 -2.17
N GLU A 44 3.17 -4.21 -1.52
CA GLU A 44 3.96 -5.14 -0.71
C GLU A 44 3.20 -5.55 0.56
N THR A 45 2.42 -4.64 1.16
CA THR A 45 1.56 -4.95 2.30
C THR A 45 0.46 -5.94 1.91
N ILE A 46 -0.20 -5.73 0.77
CA ILE A 46 -1.20 -6.67 0.23
C ILE A 46 -0.55 -8.03 -0.04
N LYS A 47 0.63 -8.05 -0.67
CA LYS A 47 1.39 -9.27 -0.93
C LYS A 47 1.71 -10.02 0.37
N GLN A 48 2.22 -9.35 1.39
CA GLN A 48 2.48 -9.98 2.69
C GLN A 48 1.22 -10.59 3.30
N ALA A 49 0.09 -9.89 3.26
CA ALA A 49 -1.18 -10.45 3.72
C ALA A 49 -1.61 -11.69 2.92
N LEU A 50 -1.38 -11.72 1.61
CA LEU A 50 -1.63 -12.89 0.76
C LEU A 50 -0.73 -14.08 1.12
N GLU A 51 0.52 -13.84 1.50
CA GLU A 51 1.42 -14.89 2.00
C GLU A 51 0.92 -15.48 3.33
N VAL A 52 0.46 -14.62 4.25
CA VAL A 52 -0.13 -15.09 5.51
C VAL A 52 -1.41 -15.87 5.25
N TYR A 53 -2.27 -15.40 4.34
CA TYR A 53 -3.47 -16.13 3.90
C TYR A 53 -3.10 -17.53 3.38
N LYS A 54 -2.10 -17.64 2.51
CA LYS A 54 -1.63 -18.94 2.01
C LYS A 54 -1.08 -19.82 3.12
N SER A 55 -0.34 -19.24 4.06
CA SER A 55 0.20 -19.97 5.21
C SER A 55 -0.92 -20.61 6.04
N ASP A 56 -2.04 -19.90 6.23
CA ASP A 56 -3.20 -20.40 7.00
C ASP A 56 -4.09 -21.36 6.19
N LYS A 57 -4.35 -21.05 4.90
CA LYS A 57 -5.30 -21.81 4.06
C LYS A 57 -4.65 -22.87 3.17
N GLY A 58 -3.34 -22.89 3.06
CA GLY A 58 -2.57 -23.76 2.16
C GLY A 58 -2.63 -23.37 0.67
N THR A 59 -3.39 -22.33 0.31
CA THR A 59 -3.62 -21.89 -1.08
C THR A 59 -3.77 -20.37 -1.13
N TYR A 60 -3.48 -19.74 -2.27
CA TYR A 60 -3.92 -18.37 -2.51
C TYR A 60 -5.42 -18.27 -2.75
N ILE A 61 -5.94 -17.05 -2.67
CA ILE A 61 -7.34 -16.71 -2.90
C ILE A 61 -7.73 -17.12 -4.32
N TYR A 62 -8.85 -17.83 -4.46
CA TYR A 62 -9.53 -17.97 -5.74
C TYR A 62 -10.52 -16.83 -5.88
N ALA A 63 -10.13 -15.77 -6.56
CA ALA A 63 -10.95 -14.59 -6.75
C ALA A 63 -11.68 -14.68 -8.09
N VAL A 64 -13.00 -14.90 -8.03
CA VAL A 64 -13.88 -14.41 -9.09
C VAL A 64 -14.16 -12.93 -8.77
N THR A 65 -14.06 -12.09 -9.79
CA THR A 65 -13.94 -10.62 -9.74
C THR A 65 -14.62 -9.94 -8.54
N ASP A 66 -13.87 -9.02 -7.90
CA ASP A 66 -14.27 -8.07 -6.84
C ASP A 66 -14.48 -8.57 -5.40
N THR A 67 -14.04 -9.78 -5.07
CA THR A 67 -14.23 -10.34 -3.71
C THR A 67 -12.94 -10.55 -2.92
N TRP A 68 -11.78 -10.35 -3.54
CA TRP A 68 -10.49 -10.68 -2.90
C TRP A 68 -10.20 -9.79 -1.67
N GLN A 69 -10.63 -8.53 -1.70
CA GLN A 69 -10.43 -7.59 -0.59
C GLN A 69 -11.14 -8.06 0.68
N ASN A 70 -12.39 -8.53 0.53
CA ASN A 70 -13.18 -9.04 1.65
C ASN A 70 -12.58 -10.32 2.24
N ILE A 71 -12.07 -11.21 1.37
CA ILE A 71 -11.41 -12.45 1.78
C ILE A 71 -10.11 -12.15 2.56
N LEU A 72 -9.41 -11.06 2.18
CA LEU A 72 -8.16 -10.65 2.81
C LEU A 72 -8.36 -9.87 4.13
N SER A 73 -9.57 -9.38 4.42
CA SER A 73 -9.87 -8.58 5.61
C SER A 73 -9.44 -9.18 6.97
N PRO A 74 -9.42 -10.50 7.20
CA PRO A 74 -8.90 -11.07 8.45
C PRO A 74 -7.38 -10.94 8.61
N TYR A 75 -6.66 -10.77 7.51
CA TYR A 75 -5.19 -10.71 7.44
C TYR A 75 -4.67 -9.29 7.20
N LEU A 76 -5.55 -8.39 6.79
CA LEU A 76 -5.25 -6.99 6.51
C LEU A 76 -6.44 -6.11 6.93
N SER A 77 -6.24 -5.29 7.97
CA SER A 77 -7.34 -4.55 8.62
C SER A 77 -8.13 -3.66 7.66
N ASN A 78 -7.45 -3.02 6.71
CA ASN A 78 -8.06 -2.34 5.58
C ASN A 78 -7.17 -2.56 4.37
N VAL A 79 -7.75 -2.99 3.25
CA VAL A 79 -7.00 -3.03 1.99
C VAL A 79 -6.76 -1.57 1.58
N PRO A 80 -5.50 -1.16 1.34
CA PRO A 80 -5.22 0.19 0.88
C PRO A 80 -5.90 0.42 -0.48
N GLU A 81 -6.40 1.62 -0.68
CA GLU A 81 -6.91 2.06 -1.97
C GLU A 81 -5.82 2.83 -2.70
N ASP A 82 -5.78 2.70 -4.01
CA ASP A 82 -4.90 3.52 -4.83
C ASP A 82 -5.23 5.01 -4.60
N PRO A 83 -4.24 5.89 -4.36
CA PRO A 83 -4.50 7.31 -4.15
C PRO A 83 -5.26 7.98 -5.31
N GLN A 84 -5.19 7.42 -6.52
CA GLN A 84 -5.92 7.87 -7.69
C GLN A 84 -7.25 7.13 -7.89
N ASN A 85 -7.71 6.32 -6.95
CA ASN A 85 -9.02 5.66 -7.00
C ASN A 85 -10.16 6.70 -7.09
N THR A 86 -10.17 7.69 -6.20
CA THR A 86 -11.23 8.71 -6.19
C THR A 86 -11.17 9.64 -7.41
N THR A 87 -9.97 9.92 -7.93
CA THR A 87 -9.77 10.92 -8.99
C THR A 87 -9.84 10.31 -10.39
N ASN A 88 -9.22 9.15 -10.59
CA ASN A 88 -9.09 8.48 -11.89
C ASN A 88 -9.76 7.10 -11.92
N GLY A 89 -10.33 6.63 -10.82
CA GLY A 89 -10.93 5.30 -10.73
C GLY A 89 -9.91 4.18 -10.76
N PHE A 90 -8.64 4.45 -10.39
CA PHE A 90 -7.60 3.41 -10.39
C PHE A 90 -7.74 2.47 -9.20
N TYR A 91 -7.48 1.20 -9.42
CA TYR A 91 -7.60 0.17 -8.39
C TYR A 91 -6.56 -0.93 -8.57
N TYR A 92 -6.27 -1.63 -7.47
CA TYR A 92 -5.42 -2.81 -7.48
C TYR A 92 -6.19 -4.01 -8.02
N ASN A 93 -5.62 -4.68 -9.02
CA ASN A 93 -6.25 -5.83 -9.66
C ASN A 93 -5.52 -7.12 -9.27
N TYR A 94 -6.22 -8.02 -8.55
CA TYR A 94 -5.70 -9.31 -8.14
C TYR A 94 -6.16 -10.42 -9.10
N VAL A 95 -5.22 -11.22 -9.57
CA VAL A 95 -5.46 -12.37 -10.45
C VAL A 95 -4.86 -13.63 -9.83
N SER A 96 -5.71 -14.61 -9.55
CA SER A 96 -5.30 -15.94 -9.12
C SER A 96 -4.81 -16.78 -10.30
N LEU A 97 -3.73 -17.52 -10.13
CA LEU A 97 -3.09 -18.31 -11.19
C LEU A 97 -2.79 -19.74 -10.73
N GLY A 98 -2.69 -20.66 -11.68
CA GLY A 98 -2.36 -22.07 -11.39
C GLY A 98 -3.48 -22.82 -10.66
N CYS A 99 -4.72 -22.37 -10.81
CA CYS A 99 -5.90 -23.01 -10.25
C CYS A 99 -7.05 -23.11 -11.25
N THR A 100 -7.98 -23.98 -10.92
CA THR A 100 -9.29 -24.15 -11.53
C THR A 100 -10.32 -23.87 -10.45
N GLY A 101 -11.39 -23.16 -10.83
CA GLY A 101 -12.42 -22.73 -9.90
C GLY A 101 -13.16 -23.88 -9.22
N PRO A 102 -14.08 -23.56 -8.29
CA PRO A 102 -14.93 -24.56 -7.66
C PRO A 102 -15.71 -25.32 -8.74
N GLY A 103 -15.41 -26.60 -8.86
CA GLY A 103 -15.88 -27.47 -9.92
C GLY A 103 -15.29 -28.88 -9.76
N PRO A 104 -15.67 -29.84 -10.62
CA PRO A 104 -15.18 -31.21 -10.54
C PRO A 104 -13.65 -31.32 -10.67
N ASP A 105 -13.03 -30.37 -11.37
CA ASP A 105 -11.59 -30.32 -11.62
C ASP A 105 -10.86 -29.35 -10.68
N TYR A 106 -11.36 -29.12 -9.46
CA TYR A 106 -10.80 -28.12 -8.53
C TYR A 106 -9.31 -28.33 -8.25
N SER A 107 -8.52 -27.28 -8.50
CA SER A 107 -7.09 -27.20 -8.19
C SER A 107 -6.82 -25.94 -7.38
N PRO A 108 -6.12 -26.04 -6.23
CA PRO A 108 -5.80 -24.88 -5.40
C PRO A 108 -4.88 -23.90 -6.13
N CYS A 109 -5.00 -22.61 -5.82
CA CYS A 109 -4.21 -21.55 -6.44
C CYS A 109 -2.79 -21.55 -5.90
N ALA A 110 -1.84 -21.94 -6.74
CA ALA A 110 -0.42 -22.03 -6.39
C ALA A 110 0.29 -20.68 -6.42
N ARG A 111 -0.21 -19.72 -7.22
CA ARG A 111 0.42 -18.43 -7.51
C ARG A 111 -0.62 -17.33 -7.71
N PHE A 112 -0.17 -16.08 -7.69
CA PHE A 112 -0.99 -14.92 -7.98
C PHE A 112 -0.20 -13.84 -8.71
N ARG A 113 -0.94 -12.88 -9.29
CA ARG A 113 -0.42 -11.58 -9.73
C ARG A 113 -1.28 -10.47 -9.14
N LEU A 114 -0.62 -9.44 -8.65
CA LEU A 114 -1.25 -8.21 -8.20
C LEU A 114 -0.80 -7.10 -9.15
N TRP A 115 -1.74 -6.39 -9.74
CA TRP A 115 -1.49 -5.34 -10.72
C TRP A 115 -1.87 -3.98 -10.18
N ALA A 116 -1.15 -2.96 -10.63
CA ALA A 116 -1.44 -1.56 -10.34
C ALA A 116 -1.10 -0.68 -11.54
N ARG A 117 -1.54 0.58 -11.48
CA ARG A 117 -1.10 1.63 -12.37
C ARG A 117 -0.34 2.69 -11.58
N LEU A 118 0.98 2.65 -11.67
CA LEU A 118 1.87 3.63 -11.07
C LEU A 118 2.04 4.84 -11.99
N GLU A 119 2.14 6.03 -11.42
CA GLU A 119 2.44 7.25 -12.17
C GLU A 119 3.87 7.23 -12.73
N ASN A 120 4.80 6.67 -11.95
CA ASN A 120 6.21 6.52 -12.30
C ASN A 120 6.63 5.04 -12.20
N PRO A 121 6.24 4.19 -13.16
CA PRO A 121 6.53 2.77 -13.09
C PRO A 121 8.03 2.52 -13.25
N PRO A 122 8.62 1.57 -12.48
CA PRO A 122 9.95 1.08 -12.78
C PRO A 122 9.95 0.40 -14.17
N PRO A 123 11.11 0.28 -14.84
CA PRO A 123 11.20 -0.49 -16.06
C PRO A 123 10.77 -1.93 -15.80
N ILE A 124 9.67 -2.35 -16.43
CA ILE A 124 9.15 -3.70 -16.31
C ILE A 124 9.85 -4.55 -17.36
N ASN A 125 10.39 -5.70 -16.97
CA ASN A 125 10.70 -6.75 -17.92
C ASN A 125 9.38 -7.45 -18.31
N PRO A 126 8.97 -7.42 -19.60
CA PRO A 126 7.73 -8.07 -20.05
C PRO A 126 7.67 -9.57 -19.75
N ALA A 127 8.82 -10.21 -19.50
CA ALA A 127 8.91 -11.60 -19.11
C ALA A 127 8.40 -11.89 -17.69
N ASP A 128 8.60 -10.95 -16.75
CA ASP A 128 8.25 -11.14 -15.34
C ASP A 128 6.74 -10.92 -15.12
N CYS A 129 6.17 -10.00 -15.88
CA CYS A 129 4.73 -9.77 -15.94
C CYS A 129 4.27 -9.55 -17.37
N PRO A 130 3.96 -10.63 -18.09
CA PRO A 130 3.33 -10.50 -19.39
C PRO A 130 1.95 -9.89 -19.14
N LEU A 131 1.80 -8.62 -19.54
CA LEU A 131 0.52 -7.92 -19.55
C LEU A 131 -0.46 -8.79 -20.32
N PRO A 132 -1.50 -9.36 -19.69
CA PRO A 132 -2.62 -9.83 -20.46
C PRO A 132 -3.24 -8.55 -21.04
N GLU A 133 -3.48 -8.52 -22.34
CA GLU A 133 -4.05 -7.35 -23.06
C GLU A 133 -5.41 -6.89 -22.50
N THR A 134 -5.95 -7.61 -21.51
CA THR A 134 -7.26 -7.43 -20.88
C THR A 134 -7.22 -7.03 -19.40
N VAL A 135 -6.06 -6.89 -18.74
CA VAL A 135 -6.03 -6.50 -17.32
C VAL A 135 -6.09 -4.99 -17.18
N GLN A 136 -7.20 -4.52 -16.61
CA GLN A 136 -7.48 -3.12 -16.31
C GLN A 136 -7.17 -2.83 -14.84
N CYS A 137 -6.55 -1.69 -14.59
CA CYS A 137 -6.31 -1.13 -13.25
C CYS A 137 -7.05 0.19 -13.09
N GLY A 138 -8.16 0.35 -13.82
CA GLY A 138 -9.00 1.54 -13.77
C GLY A 138 -10.36 1.30 -14.39
N SER A 139 -11.25 2.30 -14.25
CA SER A 139 -12.64 2.23 -14.73
C SER A 139 -12.78 2.31 -16.25
N ASN A 140 -11.77 2.79 -16.98
CA ASN A 140 -11.80 2.86 -18.44
C ASN A 140 -10.93 1.78 -19.06
N ALA A 141 -11.27 1.36 -20.28
CA ALA A 141 -10.49 0.36 -21.01
C ALA A 141 -9.07 0.83 -21.39
N SER A 142 -8.84 2.13 -21.42
CA SER A 142 -7.51 2.75 -21.60
C SER A 142 -6.63 2.70 -20.35
N ASP A 143 -7.20 2.33 -19.20
CA ASP A 143 -6.51 2.34 -17.92
C ASP A 143 -5.82 1.01 -17.66
N THR A 144 -4.84 0.73 -18.52
CA THR A 144 -4.03 -0.47 -18.44
C THR A 144 -3.07 -0.42 -17.26
N CYS A 145 -2.88 -1.57 -16.62
CA CYS A 145 -1.88 -1.72 -15.59
C CYS A 145 -0.47 -1.56 -16.17
N ASN A 146 0.43 -0.94 -15.42
CA ASN A 146 1.83 -0.73 -15.82
C ASN A 146 2.82 -1.15 -14.72
N TYR A 147 2.34 -1.89 -13.72
CA TYR A 147 3.17 -2.47 -12.68
C TYR A 147 2.47 -3.71 -12.13
N CYS A 148 3.28 -4.62 -11.62
CA CYS A 148 2.80 -5.87 -11.08
C CYS A 148 3.75 -6.41 -10.00
N ILE A 149 3.19 -7.20 -9.11
CA ILE A 149 3.92 -8.11 -8.24
C ILE A 149 3.44 -9.51 -8.59
N HIS A 150 4.37 -10.43 -8.81
CA HIS A 150 4.06 -11.84 -9.04
C HIS A 150 4.75 -12.72 -8.01
N GLN A 151 4.07 -13.79 -7.61
CA GLN A 151 4.69 -14.88 -6.88
C GLN A 151 4.91 -16.04 -7.87
N PRO A 152 6.15 -16.54 -8.05
CA PRO A 152 6.43 -17.66 -8.96
C PRO A 152 5.70 -18.96 -8.59
#